data_AF-A0A0G0CYW3-F1
#
_entry.id   AF-A0A0G0CYW3-F1
#
_cell.length_a   1.000
_cell.length_b   1.000
_cell.length_c   1.000
_cell.angle_alpha   90.00
_cell.angle_beta   90.00
_cell.angle_gamma   90.00
#
_symmetry.space_group_name_H-M   'P 1'
#
loop_
_entity.id
_entity.type
_entity.pdbx_description
1 polymer ?
#
loop_
_entity_poly.entity_id
_entity_poly.type
_entity_poly.pdbx_seq_one_letter_code
_entity_poly.pdbx_strand_id
1 'polypeptide(L)'
;MKKFNGYRPTHRNKWKFIQEGILSVQELSLLEFYADIVDFDRKHPNFGLFEVNFEEISQVFECSTGTVRGWNNKLILIGFIEKTSKRDWYKLICYERYIDPSPR
;
A
#
# COMPACT_ATOMS: atom_id res chain seq x y z
N MET A 1 -7.12 0.35 19.37
CA MET A 1 -7.44 -0.23 18.04
C MET A 1 -7.19 0.81 16.98
N LYS A 2 -6.34 0.52 15.99
CA LYS A 2 -6.16 1.37 14.81
C LYS A 2 -7.48 1.39 14.06
N LYS A 3 -8.00 2.57 13.73
CA LYS A 3 -9.26 2.71 13.01
C LYS A 3 -9.02 2.23 11.58
N PHE A 4 -9.58 1.09 11.20
CA PHE A 4 -9.53 0.67 9.80
C PHE A 4 -10.29 1.70 8.99
N ASN A 5 -9.66 2.15 7.92
CA ASN A 5 -10.28 3.06 7.00
C ASN A 5 -11.50 2.35 6.37
N GLY A 6 -12.65 3.03 6.31
CA GLY A 6 -13.87 2.47 5.73
C GLY A 6 -13.81 2.32 4.21
N TYR A 7 -14.98 2.29 3.56
CA TYR A 7 -15.07 2.23 2.09
C TYR A 7 -14.19 3.29 1.42
N ARG A 8 -13.38 2.87 0.44
CA ARG A 8 -12.51 3.76 -0.31
C ARG A 8 -12.48 3.49 -1.81
N PRO A 9 -12.28 4.55 -2.62
CA PRO A 9 -11.98 4.41 -4.03
C PRO A 9 -10.72 3.56 -4.21
N THR A 10 -10.74 2.65 -5.19
CA THR A 10 -9.58 1.87 -5.64
C THR A 10 -9.27 2.20 -7.10
N HIS A 11 -8.10 1.83 -7.60
CA HIS A 11 -7.74 2.07 -8.99
C HIS A 11 -8.70 1.32 -9.94
N ARG A 12 -9.48 2.08 -10.73
CA ARG A 12 -10.37 1.53 -11.78
C ARG A 12 -9.63 0.59 -12.73
N ASN A 13 -8.36 0.88 -13.00
CA ASN A 13 -7.52 0.13 -13.94
C ASN A 13 -6.61 -0.90 -13.24
N LYS A 14 -6.85 -1.28 -11.97
CA LYS A 14 -5.95 -2.20 -11.26
C LYS A 14 -5.81 -3.56 -11.94
N TRP A 15 -6.88 -4.04 -12.57
CA TRP A 15 -6.86 -5.27 -13.35
C TRP A 15 -6.00 -5.16 -14.62
N LYS A 16 -5.81 -3.95 -15.15
CA LYS A 16 -4.90 -3.72 -16.27
C LYS A 16 -3.45 -3.98 -15.85
N PHE A 17 -3.07 -3.74 -14.60
CA PHE A 17 -1.72 -4.08 -14.13
C PHE A 17 -1.45 -5.59 -14.19
N ILE A 18 -2.47 -6.41 -13.92
CA ILE A 18 -2.37 -7.87 -14.03
C ILE A 18 -2.33 -8.29 -15.50
N GLN A 19 -3.23 -7.74 -16.32
CA GLN A 19 -3.32 -8.07 -17.75
C GLN A 19 -2.03 -7.76 -18.52
N GLU A 20 -1.38 -6.64 -18.17
CA GLU A 20 -0.13 -6.18 -18.81
C GLU A 20 1.11 -6.79 -18.14
N GLY A 21 0.96 -7.68 -17.14
CA GLY A 21 2.09 -8.32 -16.45
C GLY A 21 2.94 -7.39 -15.57
N ILE A 22 2.44 -6.18 -15.28
CA ILE A 22 3.12 -5.21 -14.42
C ILE A 22 3.16 -5.72 -12.97
N LEU A 23 2.02 -6.21 -12.48
CA LEU A 23 1.88 -6.80 -11.15
C LEU A 23 1.30 -8.21 -11.22
N SER A 24 1.71 -9.07 -10.30
CA SER A 24 0.98 -10.29 -9.97
C SER A 24 -0.23 -9.98 -9.08
N VAL A 25 -1.13 -10.95 -8.91
CA VAL A 25 -2.27 -10.81 -8.01
C VAL A 25 -1.81 -10.56 -6.57
N GLN A 26 -0.73 -11.22 -6.13
CA GLN A 26 -0.17 -11.06 -4.79
C GLN A 26 0.45 -9.66 -4.60
N GLU A 27 1.17 -9.15 -5.60
CA GLU A 27 1.76 -7.81 -5.54
C GLU A 27 0.69 -6.72 -5.54
N LEU A 28 -0.38 -6.89 -6.33
CA LEU A 28 -1.53 -5.99 -6.28
C LEU A 28 -2.24 -6.07 -4.93
N SER A 29 -2.40 -7.27 -4.37
CA SER A 29 -3.03 -7.45 -3.06
C SER A 29 -2.22 -6.79 -1.95
N LEU A 30 -0.88 -6.86 -2.01
CA LEU A 30 0.01 -6.15 -1.08
C LEU A 30 -0.13 -4.63 -1.23
N LEU A 31 -0.23 -4.12 -2.45
CA LEU A 31 -0.45 -2.69 -2.70
C LEU A 31 -1.78 -2.21 -2.09
N GLU A 32 -2.87 -2.96 -2.26
CA GLU A 32 -4.16 -2.64 -1.67
C GLU A 32 -4.10 -2.72 -0.13
N PHE A 33 -3.40 -3.71 0.43
CA PHE A 33 -3.14 -3.79 1.87
C PHE A 33 -2.41 -2.55 2.40
N TYR A 34 -1.41 -2.04 1.67
CA TYR A 34 -0.74 -0.80 2.02
C TYR A 34 -1.67 0.40 1.99
N ALA A 35 -2.49 0.54 0.94
CA ALA A 35 -3.55 1.55 0.90
C ALA A 35 -4.51 1.41 2.10
N ASP A 36 -4.70 0.19 2.61
CA ASP A 36 -5.51 -0.06 3.79
C ASP A 36 -4.95 0.52 5.09
N ILE A 37 -3.63 0.42 5.27
CA ILE A 37 -2.95 0.85 6.50
C ILE A 37 -2.32 2.25 6.44
N VAL A 38 -2.33 2.90 5.27
CA VAL A 38 -1.88 4.30 5.10
C VAL A 38 -2.75 5.26 5.93
N ASP A 39 -2.10 6.29 6.44
CA ASP A 39 -2.75 7.41 7.12
C ASP A 39 -3.29 8.42 6.10
N PHE A 40 -4.61 8.63 6.07
CA PHE A 40 -5.26 9.59 5.18
C PHE A 40 -5.79 10.84 5.89
N ASP A 41 -5.49 11.01 7.18
CA ASP A 41 -5.85 12.24 7.88
C ASP A 41 -4.80 13.31 7.58
N ARG A 42 -5.20 14.35 6.83
CA ARG A 42 -4.35 15.49 6.48
C ARG A 42 -3.80 16.26 7.69
N LYS A 43 -4.41 16.10 8.86
CA LYS A 43 -3.95 16.74 10.10
C LYS A 43 -2.82 15.96 10.77
N HIS A 44 -2.62 14.69 10.42
CA HIS A 44 -1.57 13.87 11.00
C HIS A 44 -0.22 14.15 10.34
N PRO A 45 0.89 14.13 11.10
CA PRO A 45 2.24 14.28 10.55
C PRO A 45 2.63 13.11 9.63
N ASN A 46 1.91 11.99 9.73
CA ASN A 46 2.15 10.79 8.94
C ASN A 46 1.25 10.67 7.71
N PHE A 47 0.53 11.74 7.33
CA PHE A 47 -0.34 11.73 6.17
C PHE A 47 0.35 11.19 4.90
N GLY A 48 -0.26 10.18 4.29
CA GLY A 48 0.26 9.47 3.11
C GLY A 48 1.35 8.42 3.41
N LEU A 49 1.70 8.23 4.68
CA LEU A 49 2.71 7.27 5.13
C LEU A 49 2.08 6.03 5.77
N PHE A 50 2.86 4.96 5.77
CA PHE A 50 2.53 3.71 6.45
C PHE A 50 3.80 3.01 6.95
N GLU A 51 3.62 2.19 7.97
CA GLU A 51 4.66 1.34 8.53
C GLU A 51 4.44 -0.11 8.09
N VAL A 52 5.50 -0.78 7.68
CA VAL A 52 5.46 -2.15 7.18
C VAL A 52 6.05 -3.09 8.22
N ASN A 53 5.23 -4.01 8.73
CA ASN A 53 5.68 -5.14 9.51
C ASN A 53 5.73 -6.40 8.64
N PHE A 54 6.91 -6.70 8.09
CA PHE A 54 7.07 -7.83 7.17
C PHE A 54 6.72 -9.20 7.79
N GLU A 55 6.91 -9.35 9.10
CA GLU A 55 6.56 -10.59 9.82
C GLU A 55 5.05 -10.78 9.85
N GLU A 56 4.32 -9.76 10.29
CA GLU A 56 2.86 -9.76 10.35
C GLU A 56 2.24 -9.95 8.95
N ILE A 57 2.74 -9.24 7.95
CA ILE A 57 2.23 -9.37 6.58
C ILE A 57 2.51 -10.77 6.03
N SER A 58 3.67 -11.37 6.35
CA SER A 58 3.98 -12.72 5.89
C SER A 58 3.01 -13.76 6.46
N GLN A 59 2.53 -13.55 7.69
CA GLN A 59 1.49 -14.38 8.31
C GLN A 59 0.13 -14.20 7.63
N VAL A 60 -0.26 -12.95 7.31
CA VAL A 60 -1.51 -12.66 6.59
C VAL A 60 -1.54 -13.29 5.20
N PHE A 61 -0.40 -13.31 4.50
CA PHE A 61 -0.28 -13.84 3.14
C PHE A 61 0.19 -15.31 3.11
N GLU A 62 0.32 -15.96 4.27
CA GLU A 62 0.77 -17.36 4.42
C GLU A 62 2.04 -17.67 3.60
N CYS A 63 3.03 -16.78 3.66
CA CYS A 63 4.27 -16.89 2.89
C CYS A 63 5.51 -16.48 3.70
N SER A 64 6.70 -16.53 3.10
CA SER A 64 7.92 -16.11 3.78
C SER A 64 8.06 -14.58 3.82
N THR A 65 8.71 -14.05 4.85
CA THR A 65 9.08 -12.62 4.91
C THR A 65 9.93 -12.19 3.70
N GLY A 66 10.77 -13.08 3.17
CA GLY A 66 11.55 -12.85 1.95
C GLY A 66 10.67 -12.63 0.72
N THR A 67 9.59 -13.39 0.60
CA THR A 67 8.60 -13.24 -0.47
C THR A 67 7.94 -11.86 -0.42
N VAL A 68 7.47 -11.44 0.76
CA VAL A 68 6.85 -10.11 0.95
C VAL A 68 7.85 -9.00 0.65
N ARG A 69 9.12 -9.14 1.08
CA ARG A 69 10.18 -8.17 0.74
C ARG A 69 10.43 -8.09 -0.77
N GLY A 70 10.35 -9.22 -1.47
CA GLY A 70 10.43 -9.27 -2.93
C GLY A 70 9.34 -8.44 -3.59
N TRP A 71 8.08 -8.66 -3.21
CA TRP A 71 6.94 -7.88 -3.69
C TRP A 71 7.09 -6.39 -3.35
N ASN A 72 7.46 -6.07 -2.11
CA ASN A 72 7.67 -4.69 -1.67
C ASN A 72 8.77 -3.98 -2.49
N ASN A 73 9.90 -4.64 -2.74
CA ASN A 73 10.98 -4.09 -3.55
C ASN A 73 10.54 -3.84 -5.00
N LYS A 74 9.71 -4.72 -5.57
CA LYS A 74 9.13 -4.50 -6.90
C LYS A 74 8.17 -3.31 -6.92
N LEU A 75 7.32 -3.14 -5.90
CA LEU A 75 6.42 -1.99 -5.79
C LEU A 75 7.19 -0.67 -5.67
N ILE A 76 8.36 -0.67 -5.01
CA ILE A 76 9.27 0.48 -4.99
C ILE A 76 9.85 0.74 -6.38
N LEU A 77 10.38 -0.30 -7.04
CA LEU A 77 11.01 -0.19 -8.36
C LEU A 77 10.04 0.36 -9.42
N ILE A 78 8.78 -0.06 -9.39
CA ILE A 78 7.74 0.40 -10.33
C ILE A 78 7.19 1.79 -9.95
N GLY A 79 7.47 2.26 -8.73
CA GLY A 79 7.06 3.60 -8.27
C GLY A 79 5.65 3.67 -7.70
N PHE A 80 5.10 2.56 -7.20
CA PHE A 80 3.84 2.58 -6.46
C PHE A 80 4.02 3.04 -5.01
N ILE A 81 5.19 2.80 -4.43
CA ILE A 81 5.55 3.23 -3.07
C ILE A 81 6.98 3.77 -3.04
N GLU A 82 7.30 4.59 -2.05
CA GLU A 82 8.61 5.21 -1.87
C GLU A 82 9.16 4.93 -0.47
N LYS A 83 10.48 4.71 -0.36
CA LYS A 83 11.16 4.59 0.93
C LYS A 83 11.24 5.95 1.61
N THR A 84 11.00 6.00 2.91
CA THR A 84 11.28 7.19 3.71
C THR A 84 12.67 7.09 4.36
N SER A 85 13.10 8.15 5.05
CA SER A 85 14.31 8.13 5.89
C SER A 85 14.14 7.26 7.13
N LYS A 86 12.90 6.98 7.55
CA LYS A 86 12.60 6.14 8.71
C LYS A 86 12.53 4.67 8.29
N ARG A 87 13.22 3.82 9.04
CA ARG A 87 13.25 2.38 8.81
C ARG A 87 11.83 1.81 8.79
N ASP A 88 11.54 0.96 7.80
CA ASP A 88 10.26 0.26 7.62
C ASP A 88 9.04 1.19 7.43
N TRP A 89 9.26 2.48 7.21
CA TRP A 89 8.24 3.46 6.85
C TRP A 89 8.32 3.81 5.37
N TYR A 90 7.16 3.82 4.73
CA TYR A 90 7.01 4.03 3.29
C TYR A 90 5.91 5.05 3.02
N LYS A 91 5.97 5.66 1.85
CA LYS A 91 4.96 6.57 1.33
C LYS A 91 4.24 5.92 0.17
N LEU A 92 2.91 5.94 0.20
CA LEU A 92 2.12 5.46 -0.94
C LEU A 92 2.10 6.54 -2.02
N ILE A 93 2.47 6.23 -3.26
CA ILE A 93 2.39 7.22 -4.33
C ILE A 93 0.92 7.44 -4.71
N CYS A 94 0.57 8.70 -5.03
CA CYS A 94 -0.80 9.09 -5.37
C CYS A 94 -1.86 8.77 -4.28
N TYR A 95 -1.48 8.77 -2.99
CA TYR A 95 -2.42 8.48 -1.89
C TYR A 95 -3.69 9.36 -1.93
N GLU A 96 -3.63 10.59 -2.42
CA GLU A 96 -4.80 11.48 -2.50
C GLU A 96 -5.94 10.91 -3.35
N ARG A 97 -5.62 10.03 -4.31
CA ARG A 97 -6.61 9.34 -5.16
C ARG A 97 -7.54 8.41 -4.36
N TYR A 98 -7.07 7.92 -3.22
CA TYR A 98 -7.83 7.03 -2.34
C TYR A 98 -8.69 7.81 -1.32
N ILE A 99 -8.65 9.14 -1.37
CA ILE A 99 -9.51 10.01 -0.57
C ILE A 99 -10.73 10.35 -1.45
N ASP A 100 -11.93 10.09 -0.94
CA ASP A 100 -13.16 10.52 -1.60
C ASP A 100 -13.11 12.06 -1.77
N PRO A 101 -13.19 12.59 -3.01
CA PRO A 101 -13.14 14.03 -3.25
C PRO A 101 -14.40 14.77 -2.78
N SER A 102 -15.46 14.05 -2.38
CA SER A 102 -16.69 14.64 -1.89
C SER A 102 -16.44 15.41 -0.58
N PRO A 103 -16.81 16.70 -0.47
CA PRO A 103 -16.68 17.43 0.78
C PRO A 103 -17.56 16.75 1.84
N ARG A 104 -16.96 16.43 3.00
CA ARG A 104 -17.70 16.02 4.20
C ARG A 104 -18.23 17.24 4.94
#